data_AF-A0A7Y9RHR5-F1
#
_entry.id   AF-A0A7Y9RHR5-F1
#
_cell.length_a   1.000
_cell.length_b   1.000
_cell.length_c   1.000
_cell.angle_alpha   90.00
_cell.angle_beta   90.00
_cell.angle_gamma   90.00
#
_symmetry.space_group_name_H-M   'P 1'
#
loop_
_entity.id
_entity.type
_entity.pdbx_description
1 polymer ?
#
loop_
_entity_poly.entity_id
_entity_poly.type
_entity_poly.pdbx_seq_one_letter_code
_entity_poly.pdbx_strand_id
1 'polypeptide(L)' 'MKLKVDLFLSCADMAMQFWQNPGREWAYAKAYPTSDRRAQELPIWLDRYNRHRPHGGIKSQPPISRLGLTEDNILRLHS' A
#
# COMPACT_ATOMS: atom_id res chain seq x y z
N MET A 1 27.42 8.16 -13.96
CA MET A 1 26.92 6.78 -13.76
C MET A 1 26.44 6.52 -12.32
N LYS A 2 27.05 7.12 -11.29
CA LYS A 2 26.61 6.98 -9.87
C LYS A 2 25.15 7.41 -9.61
N LEU A 3 24.75 8.60 -10.07
CA LEU A 3 23.38 9.13 -9.89
C LEU A 3 22.24 8.23 -10.42
N LYS A 4 22.46 7.43 -11.48
CA LYS A 4 21.43 6.52 -12.01
C LYS A 4 21.29 5.25 -11.19
N VAL A 5 22.39 4.75 -10.63
CA VAL A 5 22.41 3.57 -9.74
C VAL A 5 21.79 3.94 -8.38
N ASP A 6 22.11 5.13 -7.85
CA ASP A 6 21.56 5.64 -6.59
C ASP A 6 20.04 5.87 -6.68
N LEU A 7 19.54 6.37 -7.81
CA LEU A 7 18.11 6.55 -8.06
C LEU A 7 17.36 5.21 -8.18
N PHE A 8 17.99 4.21 -8.79
CA PHE A 8 17.40 2.88 -8.96
C PHE A 8 17.31 2.13 -7.63
N LEU A 9 18.36 2.20 -6.81
CA LEU A 9 18.38 1.64 -5.45
C LEU A 9 17.33 2.33 -4.55
N SER A 10 17.24 3.66 -4.59
CA SER A 10 16.22 4.40 -3.82
C SER A 10 14.79 4.04 -4.22
N CYS A 11 14.51 3.82 -5.51
CA CYS A 11 13.19 3.37 -5.97
C CYS A 11 12.89 1.93 -5.54
N ALA A 12 13.87 1.03 -5.60
CA ALA A 12 13.72 -0.36 -5.16
C ALA A 12 13.46 -0.45 -3.65
N ASP A 13 14.17 0.35 -2.85
CA ASP A 13 13.96 0.46 -1.40
C ASP A 13 12.57 1.01 -1.08
N MET A 14 12.11 2.03 -1.82
CA MET A 14 10.78 2.60 -1.63
C MET A 14 9.67 1.58 -1.97
N ALA A 15 9.83 0.82 -3.06
CA ALA A 15 8.87 -0.22 -3.45
C ALA A 15 8.86 -1.37 -2.45
N MET A 16 10.02 -1.81 -1.97
CA MET A 16 10.11 -2.82 -0.92
C MET A 16 9.42 -2.33 0.36
N GLN A 17 9.70 -1.10 0.78
CA GLN A 17 9.11 -0.53 1.99
C GLN A 17 7.59 -0.39 1.88
N PHE A 18 7.07 -0.10 0.68
CA PHE A 18 5.64 0.01 0.40
C PHE A 18 4.89 -1.31 0.70
N TRP A 19 5.47 -2.47 0.43
CA TRP A 19 4.82 -3.76 0.72
C TRP A 19 5.14 -4.27 2.13
N GLN A 20 6.37 -4.07 2.60
CA GLN A 20 6.86 -4.68 3.85
C GLN A 20 6.25 -4.07 5.10
N ASN A 21 6.16 -2.74 5.19
CA ASN A 21 5.63 -2.06 6.37
C ASN A 21 4.14 -2.36 6.62
N PRO A 22 3.24 -2.19 5.62
CA PRO A 22 1.86 -2.62 5.77
C PRO A 22 1.73 -4.12 6.01
N GLY A 23 2.57 -4.96 5.41
CA GLY A 23 2.55 -6.40 5.64
C GLY A 23 2.81 -6.76 7.11
N ARG A 24 3.78 -6.09 7.75
CA ARG A 24 4.04 -6.24 9.19
C ARG A 24 2.89 -5.68 10.04
N GLU A 25 2.39 -4.50 9.70
CA GLU A 25 1.25 -3.91 10.40
C GLU A 25 0.03 -4.84 10.35
N TRP A 26 -0.27 -5.41 9.19
CA TRP A 26 -1.33 -6.40 9.02
C TRP A 26 -1.10 -7.68 9.84
N ALA A 27 0.10 -8.25 9.76
CA ALA A 27 0.42 -9.50 10.42
C ALA A 27 0.38 -9.40 11.95
N TYR A 28 0.71 -8.22 12.51
CA TYR A 28 0.89 -8.03 13.95
C TYR A 28 -0.14 -7.09 14.61
N ALA A 29 -1.01 -6.40 13.86
CA ALA A 29 -2.01 -5.50 14.46
C ALA A 29 -3.08 -6.23 15.30
N LYS A 30 -3.38 -7.50 14.98
CA LYS A 30 -4.41 -8.28 15.66
C LYS A 30 -4.08 -9.78 15.62
N ALA A 31 -4.26 -10.45 16.76
CA ALA A 31 -4.24 -11.90 16.82
C ALA A 31 -5.55 -12.47 16.24
N TYR A 32 -5.43 -13.32 15.23
CA TYR A 32 -6.56 -14.02 14.62
C TYR A 32 -6.56 -15.49 15.07
N PRO A 33 -7.73 -16.06 15.45
CA PRO A 33 -7.81 -17.45 15.89
C PRO A 33 -7.43 -18.47 14.82
N THR A 34 -7.70 -18.16 13.54
CA THR A 34 -7.40 -19.03 12.40
C THR A 34 -6.88 -18.21 11.21
N SER A 35 -6.16 -18.88 10.32
CA SER A 35 -5.71 -18.27 9.06
C SER A 35 -6.88 -17.86 8.17
N ASP A 36 -7.96 -18.64 8.15
CA ASP A 36 -9.15 -18.32 7.35
C ASP A 36 -9.84 -17.05 7.83
N ARG A 37 -9.95 -16.85 9.15
CA ARG A 37 -10.49 -15.61 9.69
C ARG A 37 -9.61 -14.42 9.36
N ARG A 38 -8.28 -14.60 9.40
CA ARG A 38 -7.33 -13.57 8.94
C ARG A 38 -7.56 -13.24 7.47
N ALA A 39 -7.67 -14.24 6.60
CA ALA A 39 -7.88 -14.04 5.17
C ALA A 39 -9.20 -13.32 4.84
N GLN A 40 -10.28 -13.60 5.59
CA GLN A 40 -11.57 -12.93 5.44
C GLN A 40 -11.52 -11.44 5.82
N GLU A 41 -10.66 -11.07 6.76
CA GLU A 41 -10.54 -9.69 7.26
C GLU A 41 -9.54 -8.87 6.42
N LEU A 42 -8.70 -9.53 5.61
CA LEU A 42 -7.69 -8.88 4.75
C LEU A 42 -8.29 -7.87 3.76
N PRO A 43 -9.38 -8.15 3.02
CA PRO A 43 -9.99 -7.17 2.12
C PRO A 43 -10.44 -5.90 2.84
N ILE A 44 -11.01 -6.04 4.05
CA ILE A 44 -11.49 -4.93 4.87
C ILE A 44 -10.30 -4.08 5.34
N TRP A 45 -9.23 -4.73 5.78
CA TRP A 45 -8.01 -4.05 6.20
C TRP A 45 -7.35 -3.31 5.03
N LEU A 46 -7.28 -3.93 3.85
CA LEU A 46 -6.74 -3.31 2.63
C LEU A 46 -7.55 -2.08 2.21
N ASP A 47 -8.87 -2.15 2.24
CA ASP A 47 -9.73 -1.00 1.93
C ASP A 47 -9.48 0.16 2.90
N ARG A 48 -9.44 -0.12 4.20
CA ARG A 48 -9.13 0.90 5.22
C ARG A 48 -7.74 1.50 5.00
N TYR A 49 -6.73 0.68 4.77
CA TYR A 49 -5.36 1.14 4.56
C TYR A 49 -5.25 2.01 3.30
N ASN A 50 -5.81 1.55 2.17
CA ASN A 50 -5.66 2.22 0.88
C ASN A 50 -6.55 3.45 0.71
N ARG A 51 -7.74 3.47 1.33
CA ARG A 51 -8.74 4.52 1.10
C ARG A 51 -8.96 5.46 2.27
N HIS A 52 -8.67 5.03 3.50
CA HIS A 52 -9.09 5.77 4.69
C HIS A 52 -7.92 6.18 5.59
N ARG A 53 -6.76 5.51 5.50
CA ARG A 53 -5.64 5.80 6.40
C ARG A 53 -4.91 7.08 5.97
N PRO A 54 -4.71 8.06 6.86
CA PRO A 54 -3.87 9.22 6.56
C PRO A 54 -2.39 8.82 6.59
N HIS A 55 -1.65 9.16 5.54
CA HIS A 55 -0.20 8.92 5.47
C HIS A 55 0.58 10.24 5.50
N GLY A 56 1.49 10.38 6.48
CA GLY A 56 2.30 11.59 6.66
C GLY A 56 3.17 11.93 5.45
N GLY A 57 3.66 10.92 4.70
CA GLY A 57 4.45 11.13 3.48
C GLY A 57 3.67 11.70 2.29
N ILE A 58 2.33 11.75 2.36
CA ILE A 58 1.46 12.24 1.27
C ILE A 58 0.44 13.26 1.78
N LYS A 59 0.89 14.18 2.65
CA LYS A 59 0.07 15.27 3.21
C LYS A 59 -1.18 14.76 3.96
N SER A 60 -1.04 13.64 4.66
CA SER A 60 -2.13 12.98 5.39
C SER A 60 -3.28 12.49 4.50
N GLN A 61 -3.06 12.36 3.20
CA GLN A 61 -4.01 11.74 2.29
C GLN A 61 -3.90 10.21 2.33
N PRO A 62 -4.93 9.47 1.91
CA PRO A 62 -4.84 8.03 1.72
C PRO A 62 -4.09 7.67 0.43
N PRO A 63 -3.46 6.47 0.35
CA PRO A 63 -2.61 6.08 -0.78
C PRO A 63 -3.33 6.14 -2.14
N ILE A 64 -4.63 5.81 -2.17
CA ILE A 64 -5.46 5.89 -3.38
C ILE A 64 -5.48 7.29 -4.00
N SER A 65 -5.29 8.34 -3.21
CA SER A 65 -5.29 9.74 -3.67
C SER A 65 -4.15 10.04 -4.65
N ARG A 66 -3.10 9.20 -4.69
CA ARG A 66 -2.03 9.34 -5.69
C ARG A 66 -2.33 8.66 -7.01
N LEU A 67 -3.31 7.76 -7.04
CA LEU A 67 -3.77 7.17 -8.29
C LEU A 67 -4.59 8.25 -8.99
N GLY A 68 -3.93 9.09 -9.79
CA GLY A 68 -4.64 9.99 -10.67
C GLY A 68 -5.61 9.16 -11.49
N LEU A 69 -6.91 9.33 -11.27
CA LEU A 69 -7.98 8.62 -11.99
C LEU A 69 -8.00 8.96 -13.50
N THR A 70 -7.06 9.80 -13.94
CA THR A 70 -6.88 10.38 -15.27
C THR A 70 -5.84 9.69 -16.15
N GLU A 71 -5.00 8.81 -15.62
CA GLU A 71 -4.02 8.03 -16.41
C GLU A 71 -4.52 6.60 -16.67
N ASP A 72 -3.88 5.85 -17.56
CA ASP A 72 -4.19 4.46 -18.00
C ASP A 72 -4.25 3.45 -16.83
N ASN A 73 -5.26 3.60 -15.99
CA ASN A 73 -5.46 2.83 -14.79
C ASN A 73 -6.56 1.80 -15.06
N ILE A 74 -6.26 0.53 -14.80
CA ILE A 74 -7.19 -0.60 -14.85
C ILE A 74 -8.45 -0.39 -13.97
N LEU A 75 -8.40 0.54 -13.01
CA LEU A 75 -9.56 1.01 -12.27
C LEU A 75 -10.63 1.69 -13.14
N ARG A 76 -10.30 2.18 -14.35
CA ARG A 76 -11.27 2.71 -15.33
C ARG A 76 -12.20 1.62 -15.90
N LEU A 77 -11.79 0.35 -15.86
CA LEU A 77 -12.50 -0.75 -16.52
C LEU A 77 -13.57 -1.41 -15.64
N HIS A 78 -13.68 -1.03 -14.37
CA HIS A 78 -14.69 -1.57 -13.46
C HIS A 78 -15.77 -0.50 -13.25
N SER A 79 -16.84 -0.60 -14.05
CA SER A 79 -18.12 0.12 -13.88
C SER A 79 -19.09 -0.69 -13.03
#